data_AF-A0A7C4JFQ1-F1
#
_entry.id   AF-A0A7C4JFQ1-F1
#
_cell.length_a   1.000
_cell.length_b   1.000
_cell.length_c   1.000
_cell.angle_alpha   90.00
_cell.angle_beta   90.00
_cell.angle_gamma   90.00
#
_symmetry.space_group_name_H-M   'P 1'
#
loop_
_entity.id
_entity.type
_entity.pdbx_description
1 polymer ?
#
loop_
_entity_poly.entity_id
_entity_poly.type
_entity_poly.pdbx_seq_one_letter_code
_entity_poly.pdbx_strand_id
1 'polypeptide(L)'
;MPCSRREVEKDLIFCPYLLGCVRKKAPICEICTWDDPSKEEELYLKFMKHIEEVRSNLARETPAQIDEFWWEVKIKPTEIGLPTGEIEAEVEAVTKSEEIPEQPRPSLTIDYHLRRLSEDLKEIVLKLRSEILRLDSDIEEKVNKTFIGYRSRKMKHYFVNLRVLPLKREIEIRFRSGGPINDPENLSKPIPKSFDTPMDRRVRISSQDRVPYIINLLKQAYENLAKG
;
A
#
# COMPACT_ATOMS: atom_id res chain seq x y z
N MET A 1 8.57 11.38 11.36
CA MET A 1 9.04 11.65 9.98
C MET A 1 9.39 10.32 9.32
N PRO A 2 8.99 10.08 8.07
CA PRO A 2 9.54 8.98 7.28
C PRO A 2 11.01 9.30 7.01
N CYS A 3 11.91 8.44 7.49
CA CYS A 3 13.37 8.50 7.42
C CYS A 3 13.96 9.91 7.11
N SER A 4 13.81 10.90 8.02
CA SER A 4 14.54 12.16 7.94
C SER A 4 15.46 12.34 9.13
N ARG A 5 16.77 12.29 8.84
CA ARG A 5 17.90 12.86 9.60
C ARG A 5 18.28 12.19 10.92
N ARG A 6 19.15 11.19 10.82
CA ARG A 6 20.42 11.07 11.56
C ARG A 6 21.34 10.16 10.75
N GLU A 7 22.06 10.69 9.75
CA GLU A 7 23.07 9.96 8.95
C GLU A 7 22.89 8.44 8.90
N VAL A 8 21.68 7.99 8.56
CA VAL A 8 21.38 6.56 8.56
C VAL A 8 21.93 6.10 7.23
N GLU A 9 22.89 5.17 7.29
CA GLU A 9 23.60 4.52 6.18
C GLU A 9 23.00 4.84 4.81
N LYS A 10 23.82 5.34 3.87
CA LYS A 10 23.44 5.75 2.49
C LYS A 10 22.58 4.73 1.73
N ASP A 11 22.50 3.52 2.24
CA ASP A 11 21.82 2.38 1.68
C ASP A 11 20.42 2.15 2.26
N LEU A 12 19.86 2.96 3.17
CA LEU A 12 18.51 2.74 3.68
C LEU A 12 17.43 3.44 2.85
N ILE A 13 16.44 2.68 2.39
CA ILE A 13 15.25 3.15 1.65
C ILE A 13 13.97 2.86 2.45
N PHE A 14 12.96 3.72 2.35
CA PHE A 14 11.67 3.47 3.01
C PHE A 14 10.86 2.43 2.21
N CYS A 15 10.56 1.29 2.84
CA CYS A 15 9.70 0.27 2.27
C CYS A 15 8.23 0.55 2.62
N PRO A 16 7.37 0.89 1.64
CA PRO A 16 5.96 1.16 1.91
C PRO A 16 5.17 -0.09 2.35
N TYR A 17 5.66 -1.30 2.02
CA TYR A 17 5.06 -2.58 2.41
C TYR A 17 5.31 -2.91 3.89
N LEU A 18 6.55 -2.77 4.34
CA LEU A 18 6.92 -3.02 5.73
C LEU A 18 6.65 -1.81 6.65
N LEU A 19 6.28 -0.67 6.06
CA LEU A 19 6.11 0.61 6.76
C LEU A 19 7.36 0.96 7.60
N GLY A 20 8.55 0.65 7.07
CA GLY A 20 9.84 0.79 7.76
C GLY A 20 11.01 1.00 6.79
N CYS A 21 12.17 1.45 7.29
CA CYS A 21 13.37 1.61 6.45
C CYS A 21 14.05 0.23 6.25
N VAL A 22 14.44 -0.13 5.03
CA VAL A 22 15.15 -1.37 4.64
C VAL A 22 16.43 -1.03 3.88
N ARG A 23 17.44 -1.90 3.90
CA ARG A 23 18.66 -1.68 3.09
C ARG A 23 18.36 -1.86 1.59
N LYS A 24 18.98 -1.06 0.73
CA LYS A 24 18.78 -0.99 -0.72
C LYS A 24 19.20 -2.30 -1.40
N LYS A 25 20.19 -2.98 -0.83
CA LYS A 25 20.63 -4.33 -1.19
C LYS A 25 20.12 -5.41 -0.24
N ALA A 26 19.08 -5.12 0.55
CA ALA A 26 18.43 -6.19 1.28
C ALA A 26 17.90 -7.20 0.24
N PRO A 27 18.00 -8.52 0.48
CA PRO A 27 17.50 -9.52 -0.45
C PRO A 27 16.04 -9.26 -0.85
N ILE A 28 15.23 -8.75 0.09
CA ILE A 28 13.83 -8.37 -0.18
C ILE A 28 13.68 -7.26 -1.24
N CYS A 29 14.68 -6.38 -1.39
CA CYS A 29 14.70 -5.30 -2.37
C CYS A 29 15.18 -5.77 -3.75
N GLU A 30 16.08 -6.74 -3.82
CA GLU A 30 16.53 -7.35 -5.09
C GLU A 30 15.43 -8.21 -5.72
N ILE A 31 14.58 -8.80 -4.89
CA ILE A 31 13.40 -9.52 -5.35
C ILE A 31 12.22 -8.55 -5.57
N CYS A 32 12.22 -7.36 -4.98
CA CYS A 32 11.15 -6.36 -5.12
C CYS A 32 11.09 -5.79 -6.54
N THR A 33 10.19 -6.32 -7.36
CA THR A 33 9.89 -5.84 -8.71
C THR A 33 8.97 -4.64 -8.66
N TRP A 34 9.46 -3.53 -8.12
CA TRP A 34 8.70 -2.28 -7.95
C TRP A 34 8.06 -1.77 -9.27
N ASP A 35 8.66 -2.14 -10.41
CA ASP A 35 8.21 -1.76 -11.76
C ASP A 35 7.36 -2.82 -12.48
N ASP A 36 7.14 -4.01 -11.90
CA ASP A 36 6.37 -5.08 -12.54
C ASP A 36 5.21 -5.57 -11.63
N PRO A 37 3.98 -5.10 -11.89
CA PRO A 37 2.79 -5.48 -11.13
C PRO A 37 2.50 -6.99 -11.13
N SER A 38 2.93 -7.72 -12.16
CA SER A 38 2.67 -9.16 -12.29
C SER A 38 3.53 -9.99 -11.34
N LYS A 39 4.77 -9.55 -11.11
CA LYS A 39 5.71 -10.20 -10.17
C LYS A 39 5.46 -9.80 -8.71
N GLU A 40 4.83 -8.64 -8.47
CA GLU A 40 4.42 -8.20 -7.13
C GLU A 40 3.42 -9.17 -6.47
N GLU A 41 2.51 -9.75 -7.25
CA GLU A 41 1.52 -10.74 -6.78
C GLU A 41 2.20 -12.07 -6.41
N GLU A 42 3.09 -12.57 -7.26
CA GLU A 42 3.87 -13.79 -7.00
C GLU A 42 4.71 -13.64 -5.72
N LEU A 43 5.30 -12.46 -5.51
CA LEU A 43 6.12 -12.17 -4.34
C LEU A 43 5.31 -12.06 -3.06
N TYR A 44 4.15 -11.41 -3.12
CA TYR A 44 3.24 -11.36 -2.00
C TYR A 44 2.82 -12.77 -1.58
N LEU A 45 2.47 -13.63 -2.53
CA LEU A 45 2.10 -15.02 -2.25
C LEU A 45 3.27 -15.83 -1.66
N LYS A 46 4.47 -15.71 -2.23
CA LYS A 46 5.70 -16.34 -1.70
C LYS A 46 6.00 -15.89 -0.27
N PHE A 47 5.88 -14.59 0.00
CA PHE A 47 6.10 -14.03 1.32
C PHE A 47 5.04 -14.50 2.33
N MET A 48 3.76 -14.48 1.95
CA MET A 48 2.67 -14.96 2.82
C MET A 48 2.82 -16.44 3.16
N LYS A 49 3.18 -17.28 2.18
CA LYS A 49 3.49 -18.70 2.39
C LYS A 49 4.64 -18.88 3.39
N HIS A 50 5.71 -18.10 3.26
CA HIS A 50 6.83 -18.14 4.20
C HIS A 50 6.42 -17.75 5.63
N ILE A 51 5.57 -16.72 5.79
CA ILE A 51 5.05 -16.32 7.11
C ILE A 51 4.19 -17.43 7.72
N GLU A 52 3.39 -18.15 6.92
CA GLU A 52 2.63 -19.32 7.38
C GLU A 52 3.53 -20.47 7.81
N GLU A 53 4.59 -20.76 7.05
CA GLU A 53 5.60 -21.77 7.41
C GLU A 53 6.32 -21.41 8.72
N VAL A 54 6.74 -20.16 8.89
CA VAL A 54 7.37 -19.67 10.13
C VAL A 54 6.40 -19.78 11.31
N ARG A 55 5.12 -19.40 11.13
CA ARG A 55 4.09 -19.56 12.17
C ARG A 55 3.85 -21.01 12.54
N SER A 56 3.79 -21.90 11.54
CA SER A 56 3.63 -23.34 11.75
C SER A 56 4.82 -23.94 12.51
N ASN A 57 6.04 -23.49 12.19
CA ASN A 57 7.26 -23.92 12.89
C ASN A 57 7.32 -23.39 14.33
N LEU A 58 6.89 -22.16 14.57
CA LEU A 58 6.79 -21.58 15.92
C LEU A 58 5.69 -22.22 16.79
N ALA A 59 4.67 -22.82 16.18
CA ALA A 59 3.57 -23.47 16.87
C ALA A 59 3.90 -24.93 17.31
N ARG A 60 5.08 -25.45 16.98
CA ARG A 60 5.52 -26.80 17.42
C ARG A 60 6.19 -26.73 18.80
N GLU A 61 5.88 -27.69 19.68
CA GLU A 61 6.42 -27.76 21.05
C GLU A 61 7.94 -27.94 21.11
N THR A 62 8.52 -28.57 20.08
CA THR A 62 9.95 -28.47 19.77
C THR A 62 10.08 -27.63 18.51
N PRO A 63 10.74 -26.45 18.56
CA PRO A 63 11.08 -25.74 17.34
C PRO A 63 11.88 -26.72 16.49
N ALA A 64 11.45 -26.97 15.25
CA ALA A 64 12.33 -27.62 14.30
C ALA A 64 13.63 -26.83 14.32
N GLN A 65 14.78 -27.51 14.47
CA GLN A 65 16.07 -26.86 14.25
C GLN A 65 15.95 -26.18 12.90
N ILE A 66 15.89 -24.85 12.90
CA ILE A 66 16.07 -24.07 11.70
C ILE A 66 17.55 -24.25 11.45
N ASP A 67 17.90 -25.35 10.78
CA ASP A 67 19.21 -25.48 10.15
C ASP A 67 19.39 -24.20 9.35
N GLU A 68 20.51 -23.53 9.61
CA GLU A 68 20.92 -22.29 8.99
C GLU A 68 21.00 -22.46 7.46
N PHE A 69 19.85 -22.49 6.79
CA PHE A 69 19.73 -22.60 5.35
C PHE A 69 19.89 -21.22 4.75
N TRP A 70 21.11 -20.69 4.87
CA TRP A 70 21.62 -19.63 4.03
C TRP A 70 21.72 -20.18 2.62
N TRP A 71 21.07 -19.50 1.68
CA TRP A 71 21.19 -19.78 0.27
C TRP A 71 22.63 -19.43 -0.17
N GLU A 72 23.48 -20.44 -0.40
CA GLU A 72 24.56 -20.29 -1.38
C GLU A 72 23.97 -20.60 -2.76
N VAL A 73 23.35 -19.62 -3.41
CA VAL A 73 23.10 -19.72 -4.84
C VAL A 73 24.45 -19.53 -5.54
N LYS A 74 25.19 -20.62 -5.77
CA LYS A 74 26.32 -20.65 -6.70
C LYS A 74 25.77 -20.48 -8.11
N ILE A 75 25.57 -19.24 -8.54
CA ILE A 75 25.45 -18.91 -9.96
C ILE A 75 26.85 -19.10 -10.55
N LYS A 76 27.08 -20.20 -11.28
CA LYS A 76 28.25 -20.30 -12.16
C LYS A 76 28.07 -19.25 -13.25
N PRO A 77 28.96 -18.25 -13.38
CA PRO A 77 28.87 -17.32 -14.48
C PRO A 77 29.08 -18.10 -15.77
N THR A 78 28.06 -18.11 -16.63
CA THR A 78 28.21 -18.53 -18.02
C THR A 78 29.04 -17.46 -18.71
N GLU A 79 30.20 -17.87 -19.23
CA GLU A 79 31.12 -17.03 -19.99
C GLU A 79 30.41 -16.54 -21.27
N ILE A 80 29.92 -15.30 -21.24
CA ILE A 80 29.59 -14.56 -22.45
C ILE A 80 30.90 -13.88 -22.89
N GLY A 81 31.55 -14.50 -23.87
CA GLY A 81 32.72 -13.93 -24.54
C GLY A 81 32.37 -12.58 -25.15
N LEU A 82 33.06 -11.54 -24.69
CA LEU A 82 33.16 -10.25 -25.35
C LEU A 82 34.06 -10.41 -26.59
N PRO A 83 33.60 -10.07 -27.80
CA PRO A 83 34.51 -9.69 -28.86
C PRO A 83 34.97 -8.24 -28.60
N THR A 84 36.24 -8.10 -28.26
CA THR A 84 37.01 -6.87 -28.39
C THR A 84 37.15 -6.52 -29.87
N GLY A 85 36.69 -5.33 -30.25
CA GLY A 85 36.91 -4.76 -31.57
C GLY A 85 36.66 -3.27 -31.53
N GLU A 86 37.75 -2.51 -31.65
CA GLU A 86 37.83 -1.05 -31.76
C GLU A 86 37.04 -0.55 -32.98
N ILE A 87 36.18 0.46 -32.82
CA ILE A 87 35.94 1.46 -33.88
C ILE A 87 35.75 2.83 -33.20
N GLU A 88 36.63 3.75 -33.60
CA GLU A 88 36.65 5.17 -33.28
C GLU A 88 35.51 5.94 -33.97
N ALA A 89 35.27 7.14 -33.43
CA ALA A 89 34.77 8.34 -34.12
C ALA A 89 33.24 8.63 -34.18
N GLU A 90 33.00 9.93 -34.08
CA GLU A 90 31.80 10.71 -34.40
C GLU A 90 30.69 10.82 -33.35
N VAL A 91 30.91 11.78 -32.45
CA VAL A 91 29.88 12.48 -31.69
C VAL A 91 29.31 13.59 -32.58
N GLU A 92 28.23 13.29 -33.32
CA GLU A 92 27.35 14.33 -33.89
C GLU A 92 25.86 14.02 -33.68
N ALA A 93 25.27 14.88 -32.87
CA ALA A 93 24.00 15.58 -33.09
C ALA A 93 22.68 14.79 -33.34
N VAL A 94 21.72 15.14 -32.46
CA VAL A 94 20.25 15.11 -32.62
C VAL A 94 19.57 13.74 -32.56
N THR A 95 18.85 13.49 -31.45
CA THR A 95 17.47 12.99 -31.55
C THR A 95 16.62 13.57 -30.41
N LYS A 96 15.93 14.66 -30.78
CA LYS A 96 14.55 15.00 -30.41
C LYS A 96 13.87 13.89 -29.59
N SER A 97 13.58 14.20 -28.31
CA SER A 97 12.76 13.35 -27.45
C SER A 97 11.37 13.22 -28.06
N GLU A 98 11.12 12.12 -28.75
CA GLU A 98 9.77 11.70 -29.09
C GLU A 98 9.01 11.48 -27.77
N GLU A 99 7.96 12.27 -27.58
CA GLU A 99 6.96 12.06 -26.55
C GLU A 99 6.39 10.66 -26.75
N ILE A 100 6.81 9.72 -25.91
CA ILE A 100 6.20 8.39 -25.83
C ILE A 100 4.73 8.64 -25.53
N PRO A 101 3.79 8.28 -26.42
CA PRO A 101 2.37 8.48 -26.18
C PRO A 101 2.02 7.74 -24.89
N GLU A 102 1.50 8.49 -23.91
CA GLU A 102 1.11 7.97 -22.60
C GLU A 102 0.02 6.92 -22.81
N GLN A 103 0.44 5.66 -22.93
CA GLN A 103 -0.45 4.51 -23.00
C GLN A 103 -1.40 4.59 -21.80
N PRO A 104 -2.73 4.43 -22.00
CA PRO A 104 -3.68 4.50 -20.91
C PRO A 104 -3.32 3.43 -19.88
N ARG A 105 -2.86 3.87 -18.71
CA ARG A 105 -2.49 2.98 -17.61
C ARG A 105 -3.71 2.13 -17.26
N PRO A 106 -3.57 0.79 -17.14
CA PRO A 106 -4.70 -0.05 -16.76
C PRO A 106 -5.31 0.49 -15.46
N SER A 107 -6.62 0.73 -15.48
CA SER A 107 -7.33 1.27 -14.34
C SER A 107 -7.28 0.26 -13.20
N LEU A 108 -6.66 0.63 -12.08
CA LEU A 108 -6.70 -0.17 -10.86
C LEU A 108 -8.16 -0.31 -10.42
N THR A 109 -8.61 -1.55 -10.22
CA THR A 109 -9.94 -1.86 -9.69
C THR A 109 -9.84 -2.20 -8.20
N ILE A 110 -10.99 -2.23 -7.52
CA ILE A 110 -11.05 -2.62 -6.11
C ILE A 110 -10.52 -4.04 -5.87
N ASP A 111 -10.61 -4.91 -6.88
CA ASP A 111 -10.14 -6.29 -6.82
C ASP A 111 -8.65 -6.36 -6.50
N TYR A 112 -7.86 -5.36 -6.92
CA TYR A 112 -6.44 -5.24 -6.56
C TYR A 112 -6.23 -5.28 -5.04
N HIS A 113 -7.08 -4.59 -4.28
CA HIS A 113 -7.00 -4.59 -2.81
C HIS A 113 -7.64 -5.84 -2.21
N LEU A 114 -8.76 -6.32 -2.77
CA LEU A 114 -9.51 -7.45 -2.23
C LEU A 114 -8.74 -8.76 -2.31
N ARG A 115 -7.98 -9.02 -3.37
CA ARG A 115 -7.19 -10.26 -3.54
C ARG A 115 -6.19 -10.51 -2.39
N ARG A 116 -5.76 -9.46 -1.70
CA ARG A 116 -4.78 -9.52 -0.61
C ARG A 116 -5.42 -9.73 0.77
N LEU A 117 -6.75 -9.75 0.84
CA LEU A 117 -7.51 -9.84 2.09
C LEU A 117 -8.05 -11.24 2.34
N SER A 118 -8.26 -11.57 3.62
CA SER A 118 -9.11 -12.70 4.01
C SER A 118 -10.58 -12.40 3.73
N GLU A 119 -11.43 -13.43 3.60
CA GLU A 119 -12.86 -13.27 3.31
C GLU A 119 -13.56 -12.31 4.27
N ASP A 120 -13.34 -12.44 5.58
CA ASP A 120 -13.93 -11.55 6.58
C ASP A 120 -13.61 -10.06 6.32
N LEU A 121 -12.36 -9.77 5.90
CA LEU A 121 -11.95 -8.38 5.62
C LEU A 121 -12.49 -7.90 4.27
N LYS A 122 -12.64 -8.79 3.28
CA LYS A 122 -13.31 -8.45 2.02
C LYS A 122 -14.74 -8.02 2.28
N GLU A 123 -15.47 -8.73 3.13
CA GLU A 123 -16.84 -8.36 3.50
C GLU A 123 -16.90 -6.98 4.16
N ILE A 124 -15.97 -6.68 5.07
CA ILE A 124 -15.89 -5.35 5.71
C ILE A 124 -15.63 -4.26 4.66
N VAL A 125 -14.68 -4.46 3.74
CA VAL A 125 -14.39 -3.48 2.67
C VAL A 125 -15.60 -3.28 1.77
N LEU A 126 -16.26 -4.35 1.34
CA LEU A 126 -17.44 -4.28 0.48
C LEU A 126 -18.63 -3.59 1.17
N LYS A 127 -18.82 -3.85 2.46
CA LYS A 127 -19.87 -3.20 3.27
C LYS A 127 -19.57 -1.71 3.49
N LEU A 128 -18.32 -1.36 3.80
CA LEU A 128 -17.92 0.05 3.89
C LEU A 128 -18.13 0.77 2.56
N ARG A 129 -17.72 0.15 1.44
CA ARG A 129 -17.90 0.69 0.10
C ARG A 129 -19.37 0.98 -0.19
N SER A 130 -20.25 0.00 0.01
CA SER A 130 -21.67 0.16 -0.31
C SER A 130 -22.31 1.25 0.53
N GLU A 131 -22.01 1.31 1.83
CA GLU A 131 -22.54 2.33 2.73
C GLU A 131 -21.99 3.73 2.45
N ILE A 132 -20.70 3.87 2.10
CA ILE A 132 -20.11 5.16 1.73
C ILE A 132 -20.73 5.70 0.43
N LEU A 133 -20.89 4.85 -0.59
CA LEU A 133 -21.53 5.24 -1.85
C LEU A 133 -23.03 5.56 -1.70
N ARG A 134 -23.68 5.04 -0.65
CA ARG A 134 -25.07 5.36 -0.31
C ARG A 134 -25.25 6.72 0.37
N LEU A 135 -24.18 7.35 0.87
CA LEU A 135 -24.27 8.64 1.53
C LEU A 135 -24.78 9.73 0.59
N ASP A 136 -24.34 9.71 -0.68
CA ASP A 136 -24.74 10.67 -1.71
C ASP A 136 -24.40 10.11 -3.11
N SER A 137 -25.28 10.32 -4.09
CA SER A 137 -25.10 9.90 -5.48
C SER A 137 -23.91 10.58 -6.20
N ASP A 138 -23.44 11.71 -5.67
CA ASP A 138 -22.30 12.45 -6.22
C ASP A 138 -20.95 11.89 -5.78
N ILE A 139 -20.93 10.87 -4.91
CA ILE A 139 -19.69 10.25 -4.43
C ILE A 139 -19.11 9.33 -5.50
N GLU A 140 -17.84 9.58 -5.83
CA GLU A 140 -17.03 8.77 -6.72
C GLU A 140 -15.99 7.98 -5.93
N GLU A 141 -15.81 6.72 -6.34
CA GLU A 141 -14.73 5.85 -5.88
C GLU A 141 -13.54 5.95 -6.84
N LYS A 142 -12.34 6.13 -6.30
CA LYS A 142 -11.09 6.06 -7.06
C LYS A 142 -10.09 5.17 -6.35
N VAL A 143 -9.70 4.10 -7.03
CA VAL A 143 -8.74 3.13 -6.51
C VAL A 143 -7.33 3.55 -6.89
N ASN A 144 -6.46 3.63 -5.88
CA ASN A 144 -5.03 3.85 -6.05
C ASN A 144 -4.28 2.62 -5.54
N LYS A 145 -2.98 2.49 -5.87
CA LYS A 145 -2.15 1.37 -5.39
C LYS A 145 -2.12 1.23 -3.85
N THR A 146 -2.30 2.32 -3.12
CA THR A 146 -2.12 2.36 -1.65
C THR A 146 -3.40 2.51 -0.84
N PHE A 147 -4.51 2.90 -1.47
CA PHE A 147 -5.80 3.11 -0.83
C PHE A 147 -6.95 3.16 -1.84
N ILE A 148 -8.17 2.95 -1.36
CA ILE A 148 -9.42 3.24 -2.06
C ILE A 148 -9.93 4.58 -1.55
N GLY A 149 -10.00 5.57 -2.43
CA GLY A 149 -10.39 6.94 -2.09
C GLY A 149 -11.84 7.22 -2.47
N TYR A 150 -12.56 7.94 -1.62
CA TYR A 150 -13.90 8.43 -1.88
C TYR A 150 -13.92 9.96 -1.84
N ARG A 151 -14.54 10.58 -2.84
CA ARG A 151 -14.72 12.03 -2.95
C ARG A 151 -16.09 12.32 -3.54
N SER A 152 -16.75 13.40 -3.12
CA SER A 152 -17.88 13.94 -3.88
C SER A 152 -17.37 14.74 -5.07
N ARG A 153 -18.11 14.77 -6.18
CA ARG A 153 -17.85 15.65 -7.33
C ARG A 153 -17.80 17.13 -6.94
N LYS A 154 -18.51 17.51 -5.88
CA LYS A 154 -18.51 18.87 -5.31
C LYS A 154 -17.23 19.19 -4.52
N MET A 155 -16.45 18.18 -4.14
CA MET A 155 -15.25 18.33 -3.31
C MET A 155 -13.97 18.17 -4.12
N LYS A 156 -13.00 19.06 -3.90
CA LYS A 156 -11.69 18.98 -4.57
C LYS A 156 -10.85 17.79 -4.13
N HIS A 157 -10.99 17.36 -2.87
CA HIS A 157 -10.14 16.33 -2.25
C HIS A 157 -10.96 15.16 -1.74
N TYR A 158 -10.34 13.99 -1.60
CA TYR A 158 -10.94 12.84 -0.92
C TYR A 158 -11.36 13.20 0.50
N PHE A 159 -12.52 12.69 0.92
CA PHE A 159 -12.97 12.79 2.30
C PHE A 159 -12.76 11.49 3.07
N VAL A 160 -12.63 10.35 2.38
CA VAL A 160 -12.29 9.05 2.97
C VAL A 160 -11.23 8.35 2.14
N ASN A 161 -10.24 7.74 2.82
CA ASN A 161 -9.31 6.79 2.26
C ASN A 161 -9.38 5.47 3.06
N LEU A 162 -9.72 4.37 2.40
CA LEU A 162 -9.62 3.02 2.94
C LEU A 162 -8.28 2.41 2.57
N ARG A 163 -7.52 1.98 3.58
CA ARG A 163 -6.25 1.27 3.42
C ARG A 163 -6.38 -0.13 3.99
N VAL A 164 -6.12 -1.12 3.15
CA VAL A 164 -6.01 -2.50 3.58
C VAL A 164 -4.63 -2.74 4.22
N LEU A 165 -4.59 -3.36 5.39
CA LEU A 165 -3.35 -3.73 6.08
C LEU A 165 -3.32 -5.26 6.27
N PRO A 166 -3.01 -6.04 5.21
CA PRO A 166 -3.13 -7.50 5.24
C PRO A 166 -2.34 -8.15 6.37
N LEU A 167 -1.10 -7.71 6.61
CA LEU A 167 -0.23 -8.24 7.66
C LEU A 167 -0.78 -8.02 9.08
N LYS A 168 -1.58 -6.96 9.27
CA LYS A 168 -2.22 -6.65 10.56
C LYS A 168 -3.63 -7.20 10.67
N ARG A 169 -4.17 -7.77 9.59
CA ARG A 169 -5.57 -8.18 9.47
C ARG A 169 -6.55 -7.07 9.87
N GLU A 170 -6.23 -5.84 9.46
CA GLU A 170 -6.99 -4.63 9.79
C GLU A 170 -7.25 -3.81 8.52
N ILE A 171 -8.30 -3.00 8.57
CA ILE A 171 -8.58 -1.94 7.62
C ILE A 171 -8.40 -0.61 8.34
N GLU A 172 -7.52 0.24 7.80
CA GLU A 172 -7.34 1.60 8.29
C GLU A 172 -8.16 2.57 7.44
N ILE A 173 -9.05 3.29 8.10
CA ILE A 173 -9.97 4.25 7.50
C ILE A 173 -9.51 5.64 7.92
N ARG A 174 -9.07 6.44 6.96
CA ARG A 174 -8.68 7.84 7.20
C ARG A 174 -9.75 8.73 6.62
N PHE A 175 -10.16 9.76 7.34
CA PHE A 175 -11.16 10.70 6.87
C PHE A 175 -10.86 12.14 7.29
N ARG A 176 -11.50 13.07 6.59
CA ARG A 176 -11.48 14.51 6.89
C ARG A 176 -12.73 14.86 7.69
N SER A 177 -12.59 15.37 8.89
CA SER A 177 -13.74 15.66 9.76
C SER A 177 -14.59 16.85 9.30
N GLY A 178 -13.96 17.85 8.67
CA GLY A 178 -14.63 19.09 8.23
C GLY A 178 -15.17 19.96 9.37
N GLY A 179 -15.00 19.55 10.63
CA GLY A 179 -15.65 20.16 11.79
C GLY A 179 -15.73 19.20 12.98
N PRO A 180 -16.47 19.56 14.05
CA PRO A 180 -16.69 18.70 15.20
C PRO A 180 -17.33 17.36 14.81
N ILE A 181 -16.88 16.28 15.41
CA ILE A 181 -17.41 14.92 15.24
C ILE A 181 -17.79 14.37 16.61
N ASN A 182 -19.01 13.85 16.73
CA ASN A 182 -19.46 13.14 17.92
C ASN A 182 -18.96 11.68 17.88
N ASP A 183 -17.88 11.41 18.62
CA ASP A 183 -17.23 10.10 18.74
C ASP A 183 -17.17 9.67 20.22
N PRO A 184 -18.31 9.27 20.82
CA PRO A 184 -18.38 8.93 22.25
C PRO A 184 -17.50 7.73 22.61
N GLU A 185 -17.26 6.82 21.67
CA GLU A 185 -16.38 5.66 21.89
C GLU A 185 -14.89 6.00 21.75
N ASN A 186 -14.54 7.23 21.36
CA ASN A 186 -13.17 7.66 21.07
C ASN A 186 -12.43 6.71 20.11
N LEU A 187 -13.17 6.14 19.15
CA LEU A 187 -12.64 5.14 18.22
C LEU A 187 -11.69 5.79 17.20
N SER A 188 -11.99 7.03 16.82
CA SER A 188 -11.20 7.78 15.84
C SER A 188 -10.08 8.57 16.52
N LYS A 189 -8.86 8.35 16.03
CA LYS A 189 -7.65 9.00 16.54
C LYS A 189 -7.19 10.10 15.59
N PRO A 190 -6.61 11.20 16.09
CA PRO A 190 -6.05 12.23 15.23
C PRO A 190 -4.87 11.68 14.42
N ILE A 191 -4.74 12.14 13.18
CA ILE A 191 -3.58 11.89 12.33
C ILE A 191 -2.53 12.98 12.62
N PRO A 192 -1.28 12.62 12.94
CA PRO A 192 -0.23 13.61 13.15
C PRO A 192 0.02 14.45 11.89
N LYS A 193 0.21 15.77 12.06
CA LYS A 193 0.46 16.71 10.95
C LYS A 193 1.68 16.34 10.08
N SER A 194 2.60 15.54 10.60
CA SER A 194 3.79 15.07 9.87
C SER A 194 3.49 14.09 8.72
N PHE A 195 2.25 13.62 8.56
CA PHE A 195 1.88 12.64 7.54
C PHE A 195 1.54 13.27 6.17
N ASP A 196 1.69 14.58 6.01
CA ASP A 196 1.44 15.35 4.78
C ASP A 196 0.16 14.88 4.05
N THR A 197 -0.95 14.90 4.78
CA THR A 197 -2.24 14.41 4.30
C THR A 197 -3.34 15.37 4.70
N PRO A 198 -4.34 15.60 3.84
CA PRO A 198 -5.48 16.45 4.19
C PRO A 198 -6.43 15.79 5.20
N MET A 199 -6.23 14.49 5.50
CA MET A 199 -7.00 13.69 6.46
C MET A 199 -6.57 14.03 7.89
N ASP A 200 -7.51 14.20 8.80
CA ASP A 200 -7.25 14.60 10.19
C ASP A 200 -7.60 13.51 11.20
N ARG A 201 -8.41 12.51 10.83
CA ARG A 201 -8.80 11.40 11.70
C ARG A 201 -8.55 10.05 11.04
N ARG A 202 -8.26 9.04 11.87
CA ARG A 202 -8.12 7.64 11.47
C ARG A 202 -8.82 6.69 12.43
N VAL A 203 -9.38 5.63 11.88
CA VAL A 203 -9.95 4.49 12.60
C VAL A 203 -9.31 3.21 12.06
N ARG A 204 -9.14 2.20 12.91
CA ARG A 204 -8.73 0.85 12.49
C ARG A 204 -9.76 -0.15 12.96
N ILE A 205 -10.13 -1.08 12.08
CA ILE A 205 -11.06 -2.15 12.40
C ILE A 205 -10.62 -3.47 11.81
N SER A 206 -11.05 -4.54 12.48
CA SER A 206 -10.92 -5.93 12.05
C SER A 206 -12.24 -6.70 12.17
N SER A 207 -13.30 -6.07 12.70
CA SER A 207 -14.64 -6.66 12.87
C SER A 207 -15.70 -5.84 12.13
N GLN A 208 -16.67 -6.56 11.55
CA GLN A 208 -17.80 -6.00 10.82
C GLN A 208 -18.80 -5.26 11.72
N ASP A 209 -18.85 -5.57 13.01
CA ASP A 209 -19.80 -4.97 13.97
C ASP A 209 -19.54 -3.47 14.18
N ARG A 210 -18.32 -3.04 13.90
CA ARG A 210 -17.91 -1.62 14.01
C ARG A 210 -18.29 -0.79 12.78
N VAL A 211 -18.70 -1.44 11.68
CA VAL A 211 -19.03 -0.74 10.43
C VAL A 211 -20.14 0.31 10.62
N PRO A 212 -21.30 0.01 11.24
CA PRO A 212 -22.37 0.99 11.41
C PRO A 212 -21.92 2.25 12.16
N TYR A 213 -21.12 2.07 13.22
CA TYR A 213 -20.57 3.18 14.00
C TYR A 213 -19.66 4.07 13.13
N ILE A 214 -18.77 3.45 12.34
CA ILE A 214 -17.88 4.19 11.45
C ILE A 214 -18.67 4.95 10.39
N ILE A 215 -19.68 4.33 9.78
CA ILE A 215 -20.53 5.02 8.79
C ILE A 215 -21.19 6.26 9.40
N ASN A 216 -21.60 6.21 10.67
CA ASN A 216 -22.11 7.40 11.36
C ASN A 216 -21.05 8.51 11.49
N LEU A 217 -19.79 8.17 11.79
CA LEU A 217 -18.69 9.15 11.81
C LEU A 217 -18.42 9.73 10.41
N LEU A 218 -18.41 8.89 9.38
CA LEU A 218 -18.17 9.29 8.00
C LEU A 218 -19.31 10.17 7.45
N LYS A 219 -20.55 9.89 7.86
CA LYS A 219 -21.72 10.72 7.53
C LYS A 219 -21.59 12.11 8.12
N GLN A 220 -21.26 12.24 9.41
CA GLN A 220 -21.01 13.54 10.04
C GLN A 220 -19.89 14.30 9.33
N ALA A 221 -18.80 13.61 9.01
CA ALA A 221 -17.68 14.18 8.26
C ALA A 221 -18.10 14.68 6.87
N TYR A 222 -18.90 13.90 6.14
CA TYR A 222 -19.43 14.28 4.84
C TYR A 222 -20.32 15.52 4.93
N GLU A 223 -21.26 15.56 5.87
CA GLU A 223 -22.17 16.68 6.09
C GLU A 223 -21.44 17.97 6.46
N ASN A 224 -20.40 17.87 7.31
CA ASN A 224 -19.58 19.03 7.68
C ASN A 224 -18.84 19.60 6.47
N LEU A 225 -18.26 18.73 5.63
CA LEU A 225 -17.54 19.13 4.43
C LEU A 225 -18.46 19.65 3.31
N ALA A 226 -19.72 19.22 3.28
CA ALA A 226 -20.70 19.70 2.30
C ALA A 226 -21.28 21.07 2.64
N LYS A 227 -21.23 21.48 3.92
CA LYS A 227 -21.71 22.79 4.40
C LYS A 227 -20.66 23.90 4.29
N GLY A 228 -19.38 23.55 4.18
CA GLY A 228 -18.25 24.49 4.10
C GLY A 228 -17.75 24.70 2.68
#